data_AF-A0A964YLP2-F1
#
_entry.id   AF-A0A964YLP2-F1
#
_cell.length_a   1.000
_cell.length_b   1.000
_cell.length_c   1.000
_cell.angle_alpha   90.00
_cell.angle_beta   90.00
_cell.angle_gamma   90.00
#
_symmetry.space_group_name_H-M   'P 1'
#
loop_
_entity.id
_entity.type
_entity.pdbx_description
1 polymer ?
#
loop_
_entity_poly.entity_id
_entity_poly.type
_entity_poly.pdbx_seq_one_letter_code
_entity_poly.pdbx_strand_id
1 'polypeptide(L)'
;MNGLSDSLTVGLVLALVFGALVFYLYTRIGQIEKRVSLTENILLDLKMATENTLMAMSAPAHMHVEEVERVEPISAPEPVQKDEVEVVNEEEFYKSVLEQAVSKSSDAPVQHESIQGVRLDVNYEAMTLKELKDEAKRRGVKLGTNAHKKDIIESLKRQNQNQVQTSVLEPVPVDGELEEGFPME
;
A
#
# COMPACT_ATOMS: atom_id res chain seq x y z
N MET A 1 56.03 17.19 -38.88
CA MET A 1 55.50 15.88 -38.42
C MET A 1 54.34 16.14 -37.47
N ASN A 2 53.28 16.83 -37.93
CA ASN A 2 52.24 17.36 -37.04
C ASN A 2 50.94 16.54 -37.08
N GLY A 3 50.80 15.60 -38.01
CA GLY A 3 49.58 14.80 -38.15
C GLY A 3 49.36 13.74 -37.07
N LEU A 4 50.42 13.32 -36.36
CA LEU A 4 50.30 12.30 -35.30
C LEU A 4 49.56 12.83 -34.06
N SER A 5 49.86 14.05 -33.63
CA SER A 5 49.17 14.69 -32.49
C SER A 5 47.71 15.01 -32.84
N ASP A 6 47.44 15.46 -34.06
CA ASP A 6 46.08 15.76 -34.51
C ASP A 6 45.25 14.48 -34.63
N SER A 7 45.81 13.41 -35.20
CA SER A 7 45.14 12.11 -35.31
C SER A 7 44.85 11.49 -33.93
N LEU A 8 45.76 11.63 -32.96
CA LEU A 8 45.55 11.14 -31.61
C LEU A 8 44.39 11.90 -30.93
N THR A 9 44.34 13.22 -31.11
CA THR A 9 43.28 14.08 -30.56
C THR A 9 41.93 13.72 -31.15
N VAL A 10 41.85 13.56 -32.48
CA VAL A 10 40.62 13.13 -33.17
C VAL A 10 40.19 11.74 -32.70
N GLY A 11 41.14 10.81 -32.53
CA GLY A 11 40.86 9.46 -32.03
C GLY A 11 40.31 9.46 -30.61
N LEU A 12 40.86 10.29 -29.72
CA LEU A 12 40.38 10.43 -28.34
C LEU A 12 38.96 11.00 -28.30
N VAL A 13 38.68 12.02 -29.11
CA VAL A 13 37.33 12.59 -29.22
C VAL A 13 36.36 11.55 -29.78
N LEU A 14 36.74 10.80 -30.82
CA LEU A 14 35.90 9.74 -31.38
C LEU A 14 35.61 8.64 -30.36
N ALA A 15 36.62 8.19 -29.63
CA ALA A 15 36.47 7.18 -28.59
C ALA A 15 35.56 7.67 -27.46
N LEU A 16 35.63 8.96 -27.11
CA LEU A 16 34.79 9.56 -26.08
C LEU A 16 33.33 9.65 -26.55
N VAL A 17 33.09 10.11 -27.78
CA VAL A 17 31.74 10.18 -28.35
C VAL A 17 31.15 8.78 -28.51
N PHE A 18 31.91 7.85 -29.08
CA PHE A 18 31.46 6.47 -29.25
C PHE A 18 31.23 5.78 -27.89
N GLY A 19 32.12 5.99 -26.93
CA GLY A 19 31.97 5.50 -25.57
C GLY A 19 30.73 6.06 -24.89
N ALA A 20 30.44 7.35 -25.03
CA ALA A 20 29.22 7.96 -24.51
C ALA A 20 27.96 7.37 -25.18
N LEU A 21 28.01 7.11 -26.48
CA LEU A 21 26.90 6.55 -27.25
C LEU A 21 26.61 5.10 -26.86
N VAL A 22 27.67 4.28 -26.72
CA VAL A 22 27.57 2.89 -26.23
C VAL A 22 27.09 2.86 -24.78
N PHE A 23 27.65 3.71 -23.91
CA PHE A 23 27.23 3.79 -22.50
C PHE A 23 25.78 4.23 -22.36
N TYR A 24 25.34 5.19 -23.16
CA TYR A 24 23.95 5.63 -23.21
C TYR A 24 23.02 4.50 -23.68
N LEU A 25 23.37 3.82 -24.78
CA LEU A 25 22.60 2.68 -25.29
C LEU A 25 22.53 1.55 -24.28
N TYR A 26 23.64 1.21 -23.62
CA TYR A 26 23.69 0.18 -22.58
C TYR A 26 22.77 0.53 -21.41
N THR A 27 22.86 1.76 -20.92
CA THR A 27 22.00 2.24 -19.83
C THR A 27 20.52 2.22 -20.26
N ARG A 28 20.23 2.61 -21.49
CA ARG A 28 18.87 2.64 -22.04
C ARG A 28 18.30 1.24 -22.27
N ILE A 29 19.10 0.30 -22.76
CA ILE A 29 18.68 -1.11 -22.93
C ILE A 29 18.31 -1.72 -21.58
N GLY A 30 19.14 -1.52 -20.55
CA GLY A 30 18.85 -2.05 -19.21
C GLY A 30 17.60 -1.43 -18.57
N GLN A 31 17.29 -0.18 -18.89
CA GLN A 31 16.01 0.43 -18.48
C GLN A 31 14.82 -0.18 -19.22
N ILE A 32 14.97 -0.50 -20.50
CA ILE A 32 13.93 -1.16 -21.30
C ILE A 32 13.71 -2.59 -20.81
N GLU A 33 14.77 -3.34 -20.51
CA GLU A 33 14.66 -4.71 -19.97
C GLU A 33 13.81 -4.74 -18.69
N LYS A 34 14.05 -3.80 -17.77
CA LYS A 34 13.24 -3.69 -16.54
C LYS A 34 11.77 -3.37 -16.81
N ARG A 35 11.49 -2.51 -17.81
CA ARG A 35 10.12 -2.17 -18.21
C ARG A 35 9.42 -3.35 -18.89
N VAL A 36 10.13 -4.05 -19.77
CA VAL A 36 9.62 -5.24 -20.49
C VAL A 36 9.35 -6.38 -19.51
N SER A 37 10.26 -6.63 -18.57
CA SER A 37 10.08 -7.63 -17.52
C SER A 37 8.86 -7.33 -16.63
N LEU A 38 8.61 -6.06 -16.30
CA LEU A 38 7.40 -5.66 -15.57
C LEU A 38 6.13 -5.91 -16.40
N THR A 39 6.14 -5.57 -17.69
CA THR A 39 4.98 -5.81 -18.57
C THR A 39 4.72 -7.28 -18.80
N GLU A 40 5.76 -8.12 -18.87
CA GLU A 40 5.61 -9.57 -18.96
C GLU A 40 4.92 -10.12 -17.71
N ASN A 41 5.35 -9.68 -16.52
CA ASN A 41 4.74 -10.13 -15.27
C ASN A 41 3.25 -9.73 -15.18
N ILE A 42 2.92 -8.48 -15.56
CA ILE A 42 1.53 -8.01 -15.61
C ILE A 42 0.71 -8.83 -16.62
N LEU A 43 1.31 -9.19 -17.77
CA LEU A 43 0.63 -9.96 -18.81
C LEU A 43 0.38 -11.41 -18.36
N LEU A 44 1.30 -12.00 -17.59
CA LEU A 44 1.11 -13.29 -16.95
C LEU A 44 0.00 -13.23 -15.90
N ASP A 45 -0.01 -12.21 -15.06
CA ASP A 45 -1.08 -11.99 -14.06
C ASP A 45 -2.44 -11.83 -14.74
N LEU A 46 -2.52 -11.03 -15.82
CA LEU A 46 -3.75 -10.84 -16.59
C LEU A 46 -4.20 -12.14 -17.25
N LYS A 47 -3.27 -12.92 -17.79
CA LYS A 47 -3.57 -14.24 -18.37
C LYS A 47 -4.13 -15.17 -17.30
N MET A 48 -3.50 -15.27 -16.14
CA MET A 48 -4.00 -16.10 -15.03
C MET A 48 -5.36 -15.63 -14.51
N ALA A 49 -5.55 -14.32 -14.34
CA ALA A 49 -6.83 -13.75 -13.93
C ALA A 49 -7.93 -14.07 -14.95
N THR A 50 -7.63 -13.92 -16.25
CA THR A 50 -8.57 -14.23 -17.33
C THR A 50 -8.88 -15.72 -17.41
N GLU A 51 -7.86 -16.59 -17.30
CA GLU A 51 -8.05 -18.04 -17.27
C GLU A 51 -8.86 -18.47 -16.05
N ASN A 52 -8.62 -17.87 -14.89
CA ASN A 52 -9.38 -18.13 -13.67
C ASN A 52 -10.85 -17.68 -13.80
N THR A 53 -11.11 -16.50 -14.37
CA THR A 53 -12.47 -16.03 -14.67
C THR A 53 -13.15 -16.94 -15.69
N LEU A 54 -12.45 -17.37 -16.73
CA LEU A 54 -12.98 -18.27 -17.74
C LEU A 54 -13.32 -19.64 -17.14
N MET A 55 -12.47 -20.19 -16.28
CA MET A 55 -12.74 -21.44 -15.56
C MET A 55 -13.92 -21.31 -14.59
N ALA A 56 -14.07 -20.17 -13.91
CA ALA A 56 -15.24 -19.88 -13.08
C ALA A 56 -16.53 -19.77 -13.91
N MET A 57 -16.44 -19.34 -15.19
CA MET A 57 -17.58 -19.32 -16.11
C MET A 57 -17.84 -20.67 -16.79
N SER A 58 -16.82 -21.52 -16.97
CA SER A 58 -16.93 -22.83 -17.62
C SER A 58 -17.11 -24.01 -16.66
N ALA A 59 -17.05 -23.78 -15.35
CA ALA A 59 -17.37 -24.80 -14.36
C ALA A 59 -18.88 -25.15 -14.49
N PRO A 60 -19.23 -26.44 -14.71
CA PRO A 60 -20.62 -26.84 -14.80
C PRO A 60 -21.28 -26.62 -13.45
N ALA A 61 -22.48 -26.05 -13.49
CA ALA A 61 -23.34 -25.81 -12.35
C ALA A 61 -23.49 -27.06 -11.47
N HIS A 62 -22.73 -27.15 -10.38
CA HIS A 62 -23.12 -27.93 -9.21
C HIS A 62 -22.54 -27.30 -7.93
N MET A 63 -23.46 -26.79 -7.12
CA MET A 63 -23.32 -26.40 -5.70
C MET A 63 -22.37 -25.23 -5.38
N HIS A 64 -22.83 -24.01 -5.65
CA HIS A 64 -23.24 -23.12 -4.55
C HIS A 64 -24.09 -21.99 -5.15
N VAL A 65 -25.33 -21.89 -4.69
CA VAL A 65 -26.18 -20.72 -4.92
C VAL A 65 -25.59 -19.59 -4.07
N GLU A 66 -24.84 -18.69 -4.70
CA GLU A 66 -24.89 -17.27 -4.37
C GLU A 66 -25.20 -16.54 -5.68
N GLU A 67 -26.42 -16.02 -5.72
CA GLU A 67 -27.05 -15.36 -6.84
C GLU A 67 -26.35 -14.02 -7.11
N VAL A 68 -25.26 -14.05 -7.86
CA VAL A 68 -24.76 -12.86 -8.56
C VAL A 68 -25.53 -12.77 -9.86
N GLU A 69 -26.54 -11.92 -9.85
CA GLU A 69 -27.37 -11.50 -10.98
C GLU A 69 -26.50 -11.24 -12.22
N ARG A 70 -26.48 -12.21 -13.15
CA ARG A 70 -25.80 -12.08 -14.44
C ARG A 70 -26.70 -11.25 -15.35
N VAL A 71 -26.40 -9.96 -15.46
CA VAL A 71 -27.02 -9.09 -16.48
C VAL A 71 -26.49 -9.51 -17.86
N GLU A 72 -27.38 -10.03 -18.71
CA GLU A 72 -27.07 -10.31 -20.11
C GLU A 72 -26.80 -9.01 -20.88
N PRO A 73 -25.84 -8.98 -21.82
CA PRO A 73 -25.60 -7.78 -22.63
C PRO A 73 -26.77 -7.51 -23.57
N ILE A 74 -27.60 -6.53 -23.21
CA ILE A 74 -28.71 -5.98 -23.99
C ILE A 74 -28.14 -5.39 -25.30
N SER A 75 -28.33 -6.09 -26.42
CA SER A 75 -27.82 -5.71 -27.74
C SER A 75 -28.64 -4.59 -28.43
N ALA A 76 -29.57 -3.95 -27.74
CA ALA A 76 -30.31 -2.80 -28.25
C ALA A 76 -30.78 -1.91 -27.09
N PRO A 77 -30.65 -0.57 -27.17
CA PRO A 77 -31.27 0.32 -26.19
C PRO A 77 -32.78 0.30 -26.41
N GLU A 78 -33.48 -0.51 -25.64
CA GLU A 78 -34.93 -0.45 -25.55
C GLU A 78 -35.32 0.83 -24.80
N PRO A 79 -36.28 1.64 -25.30
CA PRO A 79 -36.66 2.88 -24.63
C PRO A 79 -37.25 2.56 -23.25
N VAL A 80 -36.62 3.11 -22.21
CA VAL A 80 -37.05 3.02 -20.81
C VAL A 80 -38.53 3.35 -20.70
N GLN A 81 -39.33 2.36 -20.32
CA GLN A 81 -40.75 2.54 -20.04
C GLN A 81 -40.87 3.29 -18.71
N LYS A 82 -41.64 4.38 -18.71
CA LYS A 82 -41.75 5.30 -17.56
C LYS A 82 -42.38 4.67 -16.31
N ASP A 83 -42.91 3.46 -16.43
CA ASP A 83 -43.56 2.72 -15.36
C ASP A 83 -42.61 1.81 -14.56
N GLU A 84 -41.32 1.71 -14.96
CA GLU A 84 -40.30 0.90 -14.28
C GLU A 84 -39.34 1.72 -13.41
N VAL A 85 -39.58 3.04 -13.31
CA VAL A 85 -38.84 3.91 -12.40
C VAL A 85 -39.58 3.93 -11.07
N GLU A 86 -39.15 3.06 -10.14
CA GLU A 86 -39.56 3.16 -8.75
C GLU A 86 -39.09 4.53 -8.21
N VAL A 87 -40.05 5.42 -7.93
CA VAL A 87 -39.78 6.74 -7.36
C VAL A 87 -39.31 6.52 -5.93
N VAL A 88 -38.00 6.33 -5.76
CA VAL A 88 -37.39 6.16 -4.45
C VAL A 88 -37.63 7.43 -3.65
N ASN A 89 -38.45 7.32 -2.60
CA ASN A 89 -38.62 8.38 -1.61
C ASN A 89 -37.32 8.45 -0.79
N GLU A 90 -36.45 9.39 -1.16
CA GLU A 90 -35.10 9.55 -0.59
C GLU A 90 -35.11 9.62 0.94
N GLU A 91 -36.18 10.17 1.53
CA GLU A 91 -36.32 10.30 2.98
C GLU A 91 -36.50 8.95 3.70
N GLU A 92 -37.17 7.98 3.05
CA GLU A 92 -37.39 6.64 3.62
C GLU A 92 -36.14 5.78 3.48
N PHE A 93 -35.41 5.93 2.38
CA PHE A 93 -34.14 5.26 2.16
C PHE A 93 -33.05 5.73 3.13
N TYR A 94 -32.95 7.04 3.39
CA TYR A 94 -32.02 7.55 4.38
C TYR A 94 -32.35 7.07 5.80
N LYS A 95 -33.65 6.97 6.14
CA LYS A 95 -34.09 6.44 7.45
C LYS A 95 -33.73 4.98 7.64
N SER A 96 -33.93 4.13 6.64
CA SER A 96 -33.60 2.70 6.75
C SER A 96 -32.11 2.46 6.92
N VAL A 97 -31.25 3.24 6.23
CA VAL A 97 -29.79 3.17 6.38
C VAL A 97 -29.33 3.64 7.77
N LEU A 98 -29.92 4.72 8.30
CA LEU A 98 -29.63 5.17 9.66
C LEU A 98 -30.10 4.16 10.71
N GLU A 99 -31.30 3.61 10.56
CA GLU A 99 -31.88 2.63 11.47
C GLU A 99 -31.09 1.32 11.47
N GLN A 100 -30.59 0.90 10.31
CA GLN A 100 -29.70 -0.26 10.19
C GLN A 100 -28.35 -0.03 10.88
N ALA A 101 -27.80 1.18 10.81
CA ALA A 101 -26.56 1.54 11.52
C ALA A 101 -26.76 1.59 13.04
N VAL A 102 -27.91 2.10 13.51
CA VAL A 102 -28.26 2.16 14.93
C VAL A 102 -28.55 0.76 15.48
N SER A 103 -29.27 -0.07 14.75
CA SER A 103 -29.58 -1.45 15.15
C SER A 103 -28.33 -2.32 15.24
N LYS A 104 -27.35 -2.10 14.36
CA LYS A 104 -26.05 -2.81 14.39
C LYS A 104 -25.11 -2.32 15.51
N SER A 105 -25.47 -1.22 16.20
CA SER A 105 -24.73 -0.66 17.32
C SER A 105 -25.31 -0.98 18.71
N SER A 106 -26.47 -1.65 18.78
CA SER A 106 -27.21 -1.84 20.04
C SER A 106 -27.05 -3.20 20.72
N ASP A 107 -26.10 -4.05 20.29
CA ASP A 107 -25.90 -5.38 20.89
C ASP A 107 -24.42 -5.69 21.24
N ALA A 108 -23.70 -4.68 21.71
CA ALA A 108 -22.45 -4.87 22.44
C ALA A 108 -22.29 -3.81 23.54
N PRO A 109 -21.98 -4.20 24.79
CA PRO A 109 -21.96 -3.29 25.92
C PRO A 109 -20.82 -2.28 25.83
N VAL A 110 -21.16 -1.01 25.98
CA VAL A 110 -20.22 0.09 26.22
C VAL A 110 -19.90 0.10 27.71
N GLN A 111 -18.65 -0.22 28.08
CA GLN A 111 -18.06 0.20 29.35
C GLN A 111 -16.90 1.15 29.06
N HIS A 112 -16.99 2.35 29.64
CA HIS A 112 -15.93 3.32 29.78
C HIS A 112 -14.90 2.80 30.81
N GLU A 113 -13.63 2.66 30.41
CA GLU A 113 -12.43 3.22 31.08
C GLU A 113 -11.16 2.55 30.53
N SER A 114 -10.15 3.41 30.35
CA SER A 114 -8.73 3.20 30.08
C SER A 114 -8.13 1.77 30.03
N ILE A 115 -7.22 1.60 29.05
CA ILE A 115 -6.03 0.71 28.97
C ILE A 115 -6.05 -0.36 27.84
N GLN A 116 -4.93 -0.39 27.11
CA GLN A 116 -4.36 -1.46 26.27
C GLN A 116 -4.99 -1.81 24.91
N GLY A 117 -4.30 -1.31 23.87
CA GLY A 117 -3.54 -2.24 23.02
C GLY A 117 -4.29 -2.98 21.92
N VAL A 118 -5.33 -2.40 21.32
CA VAL A 118 -5.76 -2.85 19.99
C VAL A 118 -4.76 -2.31 18.98
N ARG A 119 -3.77 -3.14 18.63
CA ARG A 119 -2.92 -2.90 17.46
C ARG A 119 -3.80 -2.96 16.22
N LEU A 120 -4.40 -1.83 15.85
CA LEU A 120 -4.86 -1.62 14.49
C LEU A 120 -3.61 -1.73 13.62
N ASP A 121 -3.47 -2.86 12.94
CA ASP A 121 -2.45 -3.04 11.91
C ASP A 121 -2.80 -2.06 10.80
N VAL A 122 -2.24 -0.85 10.90
CA VAL A 122 -2.47 0.20 9.92
C VAL A 122 -1.90 -0.32 8.61
N ASN A 123 -2.80 -0.60 7.67
CA ASN A 123 -2.41 -1.14 6.38
C ASN A 123 -1.73 -0.05 5.53
N TYR A 124 -0.41 0.08 5.69
CA TYR A 124 0.42 1.05 4.97
C TYR A 124 0.42 0.82 3.44
N GLU A 125 0.06 -0.37 2.95
CA GLU A 125 0.00 -0.66 1.51
C GLU A 125 -1.19 0.04 0.82
N ALA A 126 -2.31 0.19 1.55
CA ALA A 126 -3.54 0.84 1.08
C ALA A 126 -3.46 2.38 1.11
N MET A 127 -2.48 2.95 1.83
CA MET A 127 -2.31 4.41 1.93
C MET A 127 -1.69 5.01 0.65
N THR A 128 -2.03 6.27 0.37
CA THR A 128 -1.45 7.04 -0.73
C THR A 128 -0.03 7.52 -0.37
N LEU A 129 0.78 7.85 -1.39
CA LEU A 129 2.15 8.36 -1.21
C LEU A 129 2.23 9.63 -0.34
N LYS A 130 1.19 10.47 -0.40
CA LYS A 130 1.10 11.71 0.38
C LYS A 130 0.84 11.40 1.85
N GLU A 131 -0.13 10.53 2.12
CA GLU A 131 -0.47 10.09 3.48
C GLU A 131 0.70 9.35 4.15
N LEU A 132 1.44 8.53 3.40
CA LEU A 132 2.64 7.85 3.91
C LEU A 132 3.75 8.82 4.30
N LYS A 133 3.96 9.90 3.52
CA LYS A 133 4.94 10.96 3.85
C LYS A 133 4.50 11.77 5.06
N ASP A 134 3.22 12.10 5.15
CA ASP A 134 2.65 12.83 6.28
C ASP A 134 2.72 11.99 7.56
N GLU A 135 2.42 10.69 7.48
CA GLU A 135 2.52 9.75 8.60
C GLU A 135 3.98 9.55 9.04
N ALA A 136 4.90 9.41 8.10
CA ALA A 136 6.32 9.30 8.39
C ALA A 136 6.89 10.58 9.02
N LYS A 137 6.41 11.76 8.60
CA LYS A 137 6.73 13.04 9.24
C LYS A 137 6.15 13.14 10.65
N ARG A 138 4.90 12.72 10.86
CA ARG A 138 4.25 12.68 12.18
C ARG A 138 5.00 11.78 13.16
N ARG A 139 5.54 10.66 12.66
CA ARG A 139 6.32 9.70 13.47
C ARG A 139 7.81 10.03 13.58
N GLY A 140 8.29 11.07 12.91
CA GLY A 140 9.70 11.48 12.97
C GLY A 140 10.66 10.58 12.19
N VAL A 141 10.18 9.79 11.22
CA VAL A 141 11.04 9.06 10.27
C VAL A 141 11.77 10.08 9.39
N LYS A 142 13.11 10.05 9.38
CA LYS A 142 13.91 10.84 8.44
C LYS A 142 13.84 10.20 7.05
N LEU A 143 13.03 10.77 6.17
CA LEU A 143 12.92 10.31 4.78
C LEU A 143 13.94 11.03 3.90
N GLY A 144 14.59 10.29 3.00
CA GLY A 144 15.36 10.88 1.92
C GLY A 144 14.45 11.63 0.95
N THR A 145 14.96 12.71 0.34
CA THR A 145 14.20 13.60 -0.57
C THR A 145 13.52 12.87 -1.74
N ASN A 146 13.98 11.66 -2.09
CA ASN A 146 13.43 10.79 -3.15
C ASN A 146 13.05 9.38 -2.66
N ALA A 147 12.61 9.20 -1.41
CA ALA A 147 12.20 7.89 -0.93
C ALA A 147 10.98 7.35 -1.71
N HIS A 148 11.07 6.10 -2.18
CA HIS A 148 9.98 5.43 -2.90
C HIS A 148 8.92 4.91 -1.93
N LYS A 149 7.68 4.67 -2.40
CA LYS A 149 6.54 4.20 -1.57
C LYS A 149 6.94 3.03 -0.65
N LYS A 150 7.68 2.06 -1.21
CA LYS A 150 8.14 0.86 -0.51
C LYS A 150 9.10 1.18 0.63
N ASP A 151 10.10 2.05 0.40
CA ASP A 151 11.08 2.46 1.41
C ASP A 151 10.44 3.20 2.59
N ILE A 152 9.41 4.00 2.30
CA ILE A 152 8.63 4.73 3.31
C ILE A 152 7.83 3.74 4.17
N ILE A 153 7.17 2.77 3.54
CA ILE A 153 6.39 1.74 4.22
C ILE A 153 7.30 0.86 5.09
N GLU A 154 8.46 0.44 4.56
CA GLU A 154 9.43 -0.37 5.31
C GLU A 154 9.97 0.39 6.53
N SER A 155 10.27 1.68 6.37
CA SER A 155 10.73 2.54 7.46
C SER A 155 9.65 2.72 8.54
N LEU A 156 8.39 2.90 8.15
CA LEU A 156 7.24 2.99 9.05
C LEU A 156 6.97 1.66 9.79
N LYS A 157 7.03 0.54 9.08
CA LYS A 157 6.88 -0.81 9.66
C LYS A 157 8.00 -1.10 10.67
N ARG A 158 9.25 -0.78 10.33
CA ARG A 158 10.41 -0.95 11.21
C ARG A 158 10.33 -0.08 12.47
N GLN A 159 9.88 1.17 12.34
CA GLN A 159 9.67 2.04 13.51
C GLN A 159 8.51 1.56 14.39
N ASN A 160 7.42 1.08 13.78
CA ASN A 160 6.29 0.51 14.52
C ASN A 160 6.71 -0.73 15.33
N GLN A 161 7.53 -1.60 14.73
CA GLN A 161 8.12 -2.75 15.45
C GLN A 161 9.06 -2.33 16.59
N ASN A 162 9.81 -1.24 16.44
CA ASN A 162 10.64 -0.73 17.52
C ASN A 162 9.84 -0.06 18.66
N GLN A 163 8.74 0.63 18.34
CA GLN A 163 7.85 1.22 19.36
C GLN A 163 7.22 0.16 20.27
N VAL A 164 6.96 -1.04 19.73
CA VAL A 164 6.46 -2.19 20.49
C VAL A 164 7.44 -2.67 21.58
N GLN A 165 8.75 -2.41 21.44
CA GLN A 165 9.75 -2.83 22.43
C GLN A 165 10.06 -1.77 23.49
N THR A 166 9.73 -0.50 23.29
CA THR A 166 10.13 0.58 24.21
C THR A 166 9.09 0.90 25.30
N SER A 167 7.90 0.30 25.27
CA SER A 167 6.84 0.53 26.28
C SER A 167 6.84 -0.44 27.45
N VAL A 168 7.85 -1.31 27.57
CA VAL A 168 8.03 -2.19 28.74
C VAL A 168 9.43 -1.94 29.27
N LEU A 169 9.55 -1.01 30.23
CA LEU A 169 10.55 -0.95 31.31
C LEU A 169 10.57 0.48 31.87
N GLU A 170 9.61 0.77 32.74
CA GLU A 170 9.80 1.75 33.78
C GLU A 170 9.49 1.06 35.11
N PRO A 171 10.50 0.64 35.90
CA PRO A 171 10.28 0.26 37.28
C PRO A 171 10.27 1.50 38.16
N VAL A 172 9.14 1.67 38.83
CA VAL A 172 8.87 2.57 39.95
C VAL A 172 9.99 2.49 41.01
N PRO A 173 10.47 3.62 41.55
CA PRO A 173 11.45 3.59 42.64
C PRO A 173 10.73 3.24 43.95
N VAL A 174 11.06 2.08 44.51
CA VAL A 174 10.74 1.73 45.90
C VAL A 174 12.06 1.31 46.52
N ASP A 175 12.70 2.23 47.25
CA ASP A 175 13.72 1.88 48.24
C ASP A 175 13.58 2.84 49.42
N GLY A 176 12.75 2.42 50.37
CA GLY A 176 12.88 2.78 51.76
C GLY A 176 13.41 1.55 52.50
N GLU A 177 14.70 1.53 52.80
CA GLU A 177 15.25 0.69 53.86
C GLU A 177 16.06 1.59 54.80
N LEU A 178 15.52 1.69 56.02
CA LEU A 178 16.21 2.10 57.23
C LEU A 178 17.06 0.91 57.69
N GLU A 179 18.35 1.09 57.94
CA GLU A 179 19.10 0.52 59.08
C GLU A 179 20.41 1.32 59.18
N GLU A 180 20.52 2.18 60.19
CA GLU A 180 21.20 1.92 61.47
C GLU A 180 22.72 1.72 61.35
N GLY A 181 23.45 2.70 61.88
CA GLY A 181 24.90 2.68 61.97
C GLY A 181 25.40 3.89 62.75
N PHE A 182 25.16 3.90 64.06
CA PHE A 182 25.85 4.81 64.99
C PHE A 182 27.36 4.51 65.03
N PRO A 183 28.23 5.53 65.21
CA PRO A 183 29.67 5.32 65.30
C PRO A 183 30.08 5.08 66.76
N MET A 184 30.99 4.12 67.00
CA MET A 184 31.80 4.05 68.22
C MET A 184 33.15 3.38 67.89
N GLU A 185 34.19 4.19 68.09
CA GLU A 185 35.63 3.91 68.35
C GLU A 185 36.46 3.04 67.39
#